data_AF-A0A536BYL0-F1
#
_entry.id   AF-A0A536BYL0-F1
#
_cell.length_a   1.000
_cell.length_b   1.000
_cell.length_c   1.000
_cell.angle_alpha   90.00
_cell.angle_beta   90.00
_cell.angle_gamma   90.00
#
_symmetry.space_group_name_H-M   'P 1'
#
loop_
_entity.id
_entity.type
_entity.pdbx_description
1 polymer ?
#
loop_
_entity_poly.entity_id
_entity_poly.type
_entity_poly.pdbx_seq_one_letter_code
_entity_poly.pdbx_strand_id
1 'polypeptide(L)'
;MARVAVIFTGGTISMRADSEAGGNVPVLDGAAILAQTPGLAAVAEVVPIDRGLTPASHFTFSALIDLAGEIRQALEDGQTDGAVVVQGTDTIEETSFLFRSWSRGRCGPPARRATTVRPT
;
A
#
# COMPACT_ATOMS: atom_id res chain seq x y z
N MET A 1 -3.04 -3.49 -20.56
CA MET A 1 -3.63 -3.85 -19.26
C MET A 1 -3.20 -2.78 -18.27
N ALA A 2 -4.03 -2.38 -17.31
CA ALA A 2 -3.64 -1.32 -16.37
C ALA A 2 -2.47 -1.81 -15.51
N ARG A 3 -1.44 -0.99 -15.32
CA ARG A 3 -0.29 -1.29 -14.46
C ARG A 3 -0.43 -0.54 -13.14
N VAL A 4 -0.44 -1.26 -12.03
CA VAL A 4 -0.74 -0.71 -10.70
C VAL A 4 0.39 -1.04 -9.72
N ALA A 5 0.98 -0.01 -9.13
CA ALA A 5 1.90 -0.19 -8.02
C ALA A 5 1.11 -0.48 -6.74
N VAL A 6 1.49 -1.51 -5.99
CA VAL A 6 0.86 -1.85 -4.71
C VAL A 6 1.93 -1.77 -3.62
N ILE A 7 1.82 -0.75 -2.78
CA ILE A 7 2.74 -0.48 -1.69
C ILE A 7 2.22 -1.18 -0.43
N PHE A 8 2.97 -2.15 0.07
CA PHE A 8 2.65 -2.88 1.29
C PHE A 8 3.37 -2.27 2.48
N THR A 9 2.60 -1.82 3.46
CA THR A 9 3.14 -1.25 4.71
C THR A 9 2.91 -2.16 5.91
N GLY A 10 2.42 -3.37 5.69
CA GLY A 10 2.07 -4.34 6.72
C GLY A 10 0.61 -4.26 7.17
N GLY A 11 0.39 -4.35 8.48
CA GLY A 11 -0.95 -4.49 9.07
C GLY A 11 -1.36 -5.95 9.24
N THR A 12 -2.62 -6.20 9.59
CA THR A 12 -3.09 -7.56 9.90
C THR A 12 -3.05 -8.50 8.69
N ILE A 13 -3.13 -7.99 7.47
CA ILE A 13 -3.01 -8.80 6.24
C ILE A 13 -1.62 -9.39 6.04
N SER A 14 -0.58 -8.76 6.61
CA SER A 14 0.76 -9.31 6.56
C SER A 14 1.03 -10.33 7.67
N MET A 15 0.02 -10.62 8.51
CA MET A 15 0.15 -11.53 9.64
C MET A 15 -0.28 -12.95 9.29
N ARG A 16 0.39 -13.92 9.91
CA ARG A 16 0.01 -15.34 9.91
C ARG A 16 -0.18 -15.80 11.34
N ALA A 17 -1.18 -16.67 11.56
CA ALA A 17 -1.34 -17.34 12.84
C ALA A 17 -0.18 -18.31 13.07
N ASP A 18 0.49 -18.15 14.22
CA ASP A 18 1.56 -19.01 14.68
C ASP A 18 1.23 -19.50 16.10
N SER A 19 0.98 -20.81 16.19
CA SER A 19 0.61 -21.47 17.44
C SER A 19 1.77 -21.59 18.43
N GLU A 20 3.03 -21.57 17.96
CA GLU A 20 4.22 -21.60 18.82
C GLU A 20 4.50 -20.22 19.42
N ALA A 21 4.29 -19.15 18.65
CA ALA A 21 4.39 -17.77 19.12
C ALA A 21 3.18 -17.33 19.98
N GLY A 22 2.12 -18.14 20.04
CA GLY A 22 0.91 -17.85 20.81
C GLY A 22 0.05 -16.73 20.22
N GLY A 23 0.15 -16.46 18.91
CA GLY A 23 -0.55 -15.33 18.29
C GLY A 23 -0.25 -15.12 16.81
N ASN A 24 -0.60 -13.94 16.31
CA ASN A 24 -0.36 -13.55 14.93
C ASN A 24 1.01 -12.88 14.79
N VAL A 25 1.83 -13.37 13.85
CA VAL A 25 3.16 -12.84 13.56
C VAL A 25 3.21 -12.19 12.18
N PRO A 26 3.83 -11.01 12.02
CA PRO A 26 3.93 -10.34 10.73
C PRO A 26 5.03 -11.02 9.88
N VAL A 27 4.64 -11.80 8.88
CA VAL A 27 5.56 -12.64 8.08
C VAL A 27 5.30 -12.62 6.59
N LEU A 28 4.17 -12.07 6.13
CA LEU A 28 3.83 -12.05 4.71
C LEU A 28 4.31 -10.76 4.06
N ASP A 29 5.12 -10.90 3.02
CA ASP A 29 5.46 -9.81 2.10
C ASP A 29 4.36 -9.64 1.03
N GLY A 30 4.51 -8.61 0.19
CA GLY A 30 3.57 -8.29 -0.86
C GLY A 30 3.38 -9.43 -1.86
N ALA A 31 4.47 -10.14 -2.21
CA ALA A 31 4.40 -11.28 -3.10
C ALA A 31 3.55 -12.43 -2.51
N ALA A 32 3.74 -12.75 -1.22
CA ALA A 32 2.96 -13.76 -0.51
C ALA A 32 1.48 -13.38 -0.36
N ILE A 33 1.17 -12.09 -0.21
CA ILE A 33 -0.21 -11.58 -0.19
C ILE A 33 -0.85 -11.68 -1.58
N LEU A 34 -0.12 -11.29 -2.63
CA LEU A 34 -0.62 -11.35 -4.01
C LEU A 34 -0.86 -12.79 -4.47
N ALA A 35 -0.02 -13.75 -4.05
CA ALA A 35 -0.21 -15.17 -4.34
C ALA A 35 -1.52 -15.73 -3.78
N GLN A 36 -2.07 -15.13 -2.72
CA GLN A 36 -3.35 -15.50 -2.11
C GLN A 36 -4.56 -14.86 -2.81
N THR A 37 -4.34 -14.04 -3.86
CA THR A 37 -5.40 -13.32 -4.57
C THR A 37 -5.54 -13.83 -6.01
N PRO A 38 -6.14 -15.03 -6.23
CA PRO A 38 -6.29 -15.60 -7.55
C PRO A 38 -7.17 -14.71 -8.45
N GLY A 39 -6.80 -14.60 -9.73
CA GLY A 39 -7.54 -13.80 -10.72
C GLY A 39 -7.11 -12.34 -10.81
N LEU A 40 -6.29 -11.83 -9.89
CA LEU A 40 -5.81 -10.44 -9.93
C LEU A 40 -5.03 -10.11 -11.22
N ALA A 41 -4.25 -11.07 -11.72
CA ALA A 41 -3.49 -10.95 -12.97
C ALA A 41 -4.39 -10.77 -14.22
N ALA A 42 -5.69 -11.09 -14.14
CA ALA A 42 -6.64 -10.82 -15.22
C ALA A 42 -7.18 -9.37 -15.19
N VAL A 43 -7.03 -8.67 -14.06
CA VAL A 43 -7.51 -7.30 -13.85
C VAL A 43 -6.42 -6.27 -14.14
N ALA A 44 -5.21 -6.48 -13.61
CA ALA A 44 -4.11 -5.55 -13.71
C ALA A 44 -2.74 -6.24 -13.65
N GLU A 45 -1.73 -5.61 -14.25
CA GLU A 45 -0.32 -5.91 -13.97
C GLU A 45 0.03 -5.25 -12.63
N VAL A 46 0.31 -6.06 -11.61
CA VAL A 46 0.59 -5.57 -10.26
C VAL A 46 2.09 -5.53 -10.01
N VAL A 47 2.59 -4.38 -9.58
CA VAL A 47 3.98 -4.17 -9.17
C VAL A 47 4.02 -4.06 -7.64
N PRO A 48 4.40 -5.13 -6.91
CA PRO A 48 4.52 -5.06 -5.46
C PRO A 48 5.72 -4.20 -5.04
N ILE A 49 5.51 -3.37 -4.03
CA ILE A 49 6.54 -2.56 -3.37
C ILE A 49 6.43 -2.82 -1.86
N ASP A 50 7.40 -3.53 -1.31
CA ASP A 50 7.45 -3.85 0.12
C ASP A 50 8.19 -2.75 0.89
N ARG A 51 7.45 -2.03 1.73
CA ARG A 51 8.01 -0.95 2.59
C ARG A 51 8.44 -1.46 3.96
N GLY A 52 7.82 -2.54 4.41
CA GLY A 52 8.05 -3.13 5.73
C GLY A 52 6.74 -3.46 6.45
N LEU A 53 6.87 -3.85 7.71
CA LEU A 53 5.79 -4.43 8.53
C LEU A 53 5.44 -3.54 9.73
N THR A 54 5.51 -2.22 9.54
CA THR A 54 5.25 -1.24 10.60
C THR A 54 3.75 -1.22 10.92
N PRO A 55 3.33 -1.43 12.18
CA PRO A 55 1.93 -1.28 12.55
C PRO A 55 1.44 0.14 12.24
N ALA A 56 0.21 0.27 11.73
CA ALA A 56 -0.34 1.56 11.31
C ALA A 56 -0.40 2.57 12.48
N SER A 57 -0.61 2.10 13.71
CA SER A 57 -0.53 2.89 14.95
C SER A 57 0.83 3.54 15.21
N HIS A 58 1.90 3.09 14.55
CA HIS A 58 3.26 3.60 14.71
C HIS A 58 3.69 4.56 13.58
N PHE A 59 2.78 4.90 12.67
CA PHE A 59 3.07 5.87 11.62
C PHE A 59 3.30 7.27 12.18
N THR A 60 4.48 7.80 11.92
CA THR A 60 4.83 9.20 12.17
C THR A 60 4.56 10.04 10.93
N PHE A 61 4.41 11.36 11.08
CA PHE A 61 4.30 12.26 9.92
C PHE A 61 5.49 12.13 8.96
N SER A 62 6.71 11.92 9.46
CA SER A 62 7.88 11.67 8.61
C SER A 62 7.69 10.43 7.76
N ALA A 63 7.26 9.32 8.37
CA ALA A 63 7.00 8.07 7.65
C ALA A 63 5.92 8.24 6.58
N LEU A 64 4.91 9.08 6.81
CA LEU A 64 3.87 9.40 5.82
C LEU A 64 4.39 10.26 4.66
N ILE A 65 5.31 11.20 4.92
CA ILE A 65 5.98 11.99 3.88
C ILE A 65 6.83 11.08 2.99
N ASP A 66 7.59 10.17 3.60
CA ASP A 66 8.41 9.19 2.89
C ASP A 66 7.55 8.26 2.03
N LEU A 67 6.45 7.75 2.59
CA LEU A 67 5.47 6.94 1.84
C LEU A 67 4.87 7.70 0.65
N ALA A 68 4.55 8.99 0.83
CA ALA A 68 4.10 9.80 -0.30
C ALA A 68 5.21 10.04 -1.34
N GLY A 69 6.48 10.04 -0.94
CA GLY A 69 7.63 10.04 -1.86
C GLY A 69 7.68 8.78 -2.70
N GLU A 70 7.57 7.60 -2.06
CA GLU A 70 7.53 6.30 -2.73
C GLU A 70 6.36 6.19 -3.73
N ILE A 71 5.17 6.66 -3.35
CA ILE A 71 4.01 6.73 -4.25
C ILE A 71 4.29 7.60 -5.47
N ARG A 72 4.93 8.76 -5.29
CA ARG A 72 5.26 9.64 -6.43
C ARG A 72 6.27 8.98 -7.35
N GLN A 73 7.34 8.42 -6.79
CA GLN A 73 8.36 7.72 -7.56
C GLN A 73 7.77 6.56 -8.38
N ALA A 74 6.84 5.80 -7.80
CA ALA A 74 6.15 4.72 -8.51
C ALA A 74 5.29 5.22 -9.68
N LEU A 75 4.74 6.44 -9.59
CA LEU A 75 3.90 7.05 -10.63
C LEU A 75 4.70 7.88 -11.66
N GLU A 76 5.94 8.24 -11.34
CA GLU A 76 6.83 9.04 -12.19
C GLU A 76 7.34 8.28 -13.42
N ASP A 77 7.36 6.94 -13.37
CA ASP A 77 7.84 6.08 -14.47
C ASP A 77 7.03 6.20 -15.77
N GLY A 78 5.86 6.86 -15.73
CA GLY A 78 4.96 7.05 -16.87
C GLY A 78 4.27 5.77 -17.35
N GLN A 79 4.65 4.62 -16.82
CA GLN A 79 4.12 3.29 -17.16
C GLN A 79 3.08 2.82 -16.14
N THR A 80 3.09 3.34 -14.93
CA THR A 80 2.19 2.95 -13.83
C THR A 80 0.94 3.82 -13.78
N ASP A 81 -0.22 3.25 -14.10
CA ASP A 81 -1.51 3.95 -14.21
C ASP A 81 -2.09 4.40 -12.85
N GLY A 82 -1.70 3.75 -11.76
CA GLY A 82 -2.15 4.11 -10.43
C GLY A 82 -1.38 3.41 -9.31
N ALA A 83 -1.63 3.83 -8.08
CA ALA A 83 -1.00 3.26 -6.89
C ALA A 83 -2.06 2.85 -5.86
N VAL A 84 -1.82 1.74 -5.18
CA VAL A 84 -2.61 1.26 -4.04
C VAL A 84 -1.70 1.13 -2.85
N VAL A 85 -2.11 1.64 -1.70
CA VAL A 85 -1.40 1.47 -0.43
C VAL A 85 -2.20 0.48 0.42
N VAL A 86 -1.57 -0.64 0.76
CA VAL A 86 -2.10 -1.63 1.68
C VAL A 86 -1.54 -1.31 3.06
N GLN A 87 -2.45 -0.94 3.97
CA GLN A 87 -2.10 -0.46 5.31
C GLN A 87 -2.94 -1.17 6.38
N GLY A 88 -2.39 -1.25 7.59
CA GLY A 88 -3.15 -1.57 8.79
C GLY A 88 -4.26 -0.55 9.08
N THR A 89 -5.27 -0.98 9.82
CA THR A 89 -6.52 -0.24 10.00
C THR A 89 -6.44 0.91 10.99
N ASP A 90 -5.46 0.92 11.90
CA ASP A 90 -5.45 1.84 13.06
C ASP A 90 -5.48 3.32 12.67
N THR A 91 -4.91 3.67 11.52
CA THR A 91 -4.71 5.07 11.07
C THR A 91 -5.00 5.26 9.56
N ILE A 92 -5.80 4.36 8.97
CA ILE A 92 -6.03 4.37 7.52
C ILE A 92 -6.86 5.59 7.09
N GLU A 93 -7.81 6.03 7.92
CA GLU A 93 -8.64 7.20 7.68
C GLU A 93 -7.80 8.48 7.63
N GLU A 94 -6.93 8.69 8.63
CA GLU A 94 -6.03 9.85 8.71
C GLU A 94 -5.04 9.87 7.54
N THR A 95 -4.47 8.71 7.22
CA THR A 95 -3.51 8.60 6.10
C THR A 95 -4.21 8.88 4.77
N SER A 96 -5.42 8.35 4.56
CA SER A 96 -6.21 8.62 3.36
C SER A 96 -6.57 10.09 3.21
N PHE A 97 -6.91 10.76 4.32
CA PHE A 97 -7.24 12.18 4.36
C PHE A 97 -6.02 13.04 4.01
N LEU A 98 -4.86 12.71 4.59
CA LEU A 98 -3.60 13.41 4.33
C LEU A 98 -3.20 13.30 2.85
N PHE A 99 -3.22 12.09 2.29
CA PHE A 99 -2.82 11.85 0.89
C PHE A 99 -3.77 12.49 -0.10
N ARG A 100 -5.09 12.44 0.16
CA ARG A 100 -6.08 13.17 -0.63
C ARG A 100 -5.83 14.68 -0.63
N SER A 101 -5.38 15.22 0.50
CA SER A 101 -5.08 16.65 0.62
C SER A 101 -3.82 17.00 -0.19
N TRP A 102 -2.79 16.16 -0.14
CA TRP A 102 -1.55 16.36 -0.88
C TRP A 102 -1.70 16.19 -2.39
N SER A 103 -2.58 15.29 -2.84
CA SER A 103 -2.85 15.09 -4.27
C SER A 103 -3.54 16.28 -4.94
N ARG A 104 -4.12 17.21 -4.16
CA ARG A 104 -4.80 18.41 -4.66
C ARG A 104 -3.87 19.62 -4.85
N GLY A 105 -2.65 19.57 -4.32
CA GLY A 105 -1.72 20.70 -4.30
C GLY A 105 -0.82 20.88 -5.52
N ARG A 106 -0.85 19.96 -6.51
CA ARG A 106 0.00 20.05 -7.71
C ARG A 106 -0.77 19.68 -8.98
N CYS A 107 -0.85 20.62 -9.93
CA CYS A 107 -1.33 20.38 -11.29
C CYS A 107 -0.33 19.48 -12.05
N GLY A 108 -0.64 18.20 -12.14
CA GLY A 108 -0.04 17.23 -13.07
C GLY A 108 -1.15 16.51 -13.85
N PRO A 109 -0.83 15.76 -14.92
CA PRO A 109 -1.82 15.21 -15.83
C PRO A 109 -2.91 14.38 -15.09
N PRO A 110 -4.17 14.47 -15.53
CA PRO A 110 -5.32 13.95 -14.80
C PRO A 110 -5.44 12.44 -15.01
N ALA A 111 -4.73 11.59 -14.26
CA ALA A 111 -5.05 10.15 -14.26
C ALA A 111 -4.50 9.34 -13.08
N ARG A 112 -3.30 9.64 -12.58
CA ARG A 112 -2.62 8.73 -11.66
C ARG A 112 -3.04 9.00 -10.21
N ARG A 113 -3.94 8.16 -9.67
CA ARG A 113 -4.49 8.29 -8.31
C ARG A 113 -3.89 7.22 -7.40
N ALA A 114 -3.59 7.61 -6.16
CA ALA A 114 -3.28 6.71 -5.07
C ALA A 114 -4.52 6.50 -4.20
N THR A 115 -4.78 5.27 -3.78
CA THR A 115 -5.85 4.96 -2.81
C THR A 115 -5.31 4.05 -1.71
N THR A 116 -5.80 4.21 -0.49
CA THR A 116 -5.54 3.27 0.61
C THR A 116 -6.64 2.23 0.62
N VAL A 117 -6.28 0.96 0.85
CA VAL A 117 -7.25 -0.14 0.91
C VAL A 117 -7.08 -0.90 2.22
N ARG A 118 -8.21 -1.17 2.86
CA ARG A 118 -8.28 -2.01 4.05
C ARG A 118 -8.24 -3.48 3.61
N PRO A 119 -7.43 -4.30 4.26
CA PRO A 119 -7.56 -5.75 4.09
C PRO A 119 -8.79 -6.29 4.82
N THR A 120 -9.56 -7.11 4.13
CA THR A 120 -10.66 -7.93 4.67
C THR A 120 -10.21 -9.35 4.84
#